data_AF-A0A0F7IH51-F1
#
_entry.id   AF-A0A0F7IH51-F1
#
_cell.length_a   1.000
_cell.length_b   1.000
_cell.length_c   1.000
_cell.angle_alpha   90.00
_cell.angle_beta   90.00
_cell.angle_gamma   90.00
#
_symmetry.space_group_name_H-M   'P 1'
#
loop_
_entity.id
_entity.type
_entity.pdbx_description
1 polymer ?
#
loop_
_entity_poly.entity_id
_entity_poly.type
_entity_poly.pdbx_seq_one_letter_code
_entity_poly.pdbx_strand_id
1 'polypeptide(L)' 'MACMVCGSGRFVPLHEDERFTYYACTNCGNTNVMPRDVRLM' A
#
# COMPACT_ATOMS: atom_id res chain seq x y z
N MET A 1 8.03 1.02 -4.84
CA MET A 1 7.67 -0.42 -4.91
C MET A 1 6.52 -0.61 -5.89
N ALA A 2 6.49 -1.71 -6.63
CA ALA A 2 5.40 -2.02 -7.57
C ALA A 2 4.39 -2.98 -6.94
N CYS A 3 3.12 -2.86 -7.32
CA CYS A 3 2.05 -3.79 -6.98
C CYS A 3 2.36 -5.15 -7.58
N MET A 4 2.49 -6.18 -6.75
CA MET A 4 2.81 -7.54 -7.24
C MET A 4 1.73 -8.11 -8.17
N VAL A 5 0.51 -7.58 -8.12
CA VAL A 5 -0.63 -8.05 -8.94
C VAL A 5 -0.64 -7.44 -10.34
N CYS A 6 -0.42 -6.12 -10.45
CA CYS A 6 -0.58 -5.40 -11.73
C CYS A 6 0.65 -4.58 -12.15
N GLY A 7 1.75 -4.64 -11.40
CA GLY A 7 2.98 -3.88 -11.67
C GLY A 7 2.89 -2.37 -11.42
N SER A 8 1.71 -1.83 -11.09
CA SER A 8 1.54 -0.39 -10.83
C SER A 8 2.27 0.07 -9.56
N GLY A 9 2.96 1.21 -9.62
CA GLY A 9 3.57 1.85 -8.45
C GLY A 9 2.64 2.82 -7.71
N ARG A 10 1.37 2.93 -8.10
CA ARG A 10 0.44 3.91 -7.54
C ARG A 10 -0.38 3.31 -6.41
N PHE A 11 -0.17 3.84 -5.20
CA PHE A 11 -0.86 3.42 -3.98
C PHE A 11 -1.46 4.61 -3.25
N VAL A 12 -2.57 4.37 -2.56
CA VAL A 12 -3.18 5.33 -1.64
C VAL A 12 -3.34 4.67 -0.26
N PRO A 13 -3.06 5.39 0.84
CA PRO A 13 -3.33 4.89 2.17
C PRO A 13 -4.84 4.78 2.38
N LEU A 14 -5.30 3.62 2.84
CA LEU A 14 -6.71 3.39 3.20
C LEU A 14 -6.93 3.57 4.70
N HIS A 15 -6.04 2.98 5.50
CA HIS A 15 -6.17 2.92 6.94
C HIS A 15 -4.79 2.84 7.59
N GLU A 16 -4.68 3.31 8.82
CA GLU A 16 -3.48 3.24 9.63
C GLU A 16 -3.85 2.82 11.05
N ASP A 17 -3.23 1.74 11.51
CA ASP A 17 -3.27 1.25 12.88
C ASP A 17 -1.97 1.64 13.61
N GLU A 18 -1.88 1.32 14.90
CA GLU A 18 -0.70 1.57 15.73
C GLU A 18 0.59 0.91 15.19
N ARG A 19 0.46 -0.18 14.42
CA ARG A 19 1.59 -0.98 13.92
C ARG A 19 1.73 -1.00 12.41
N PHE A 20 0.65 -0.76 11.66
CA PHE A 20 0.61 -0.98 10.22
C PHE A 20 -0.13 0.12 9.47
N THR A 21 0.31 0.40 8.26
CA THR A 21 -0.41 1.22 7.29
C THR A 21 -0.85 0.34 6.13
N TYR A 22 -2.13 0.41 5.80
CA TYR A 22 -2.75 -0.34 4.72
C TYR A 22 -2.85 0.55 3.49
N TYR A 23 -2.34 0.06 2.37
CA TYR A 23 -2.29 0.77 1.10
C TYR A 23 -3.09 0.01 0.05
N ALA A 24 -3.95 0.70 -0.69
CA ALA A 24 -4.59 0.14 -1.88
C ALA A 24 -3.88 0.58 -3.15
N CYS A 25 -3.63 -0.37 -4.05
CA CYS A 25 -3.22 -0.07 -5.41
C CYS A 25 -4.38 0.60 -6.14
N THR A 26 -4.16 1.82 -6.64
CA THR A 26 -5.23 2.57 -7.33
C THR A 26 -5.62 1.96 -8.67
N ASN A 27 -4.80 1.05 -9.22
CA ASN A 27 -5.02 0.47 -10.54
C ASN A 27 -5.84 -0.83 -10.49
N CYS A 28 -5.57 -1.71 -9.52
CA CYS A 28 -6.21 -3.03 -9.44
C CYS A 28 -6.94 -3.27 -8.12
N GLY A 29 -6.92 -2.33 -7.18
CA GLY A 29 -7.55 -2.45 -5.87
C GLY A 29 -6.85 -3.39 -4.89
N ASN A 30 -5.69 -3.95 -5.24
CA ASN A 30 -4.97 -4.85 -4.33
C ASN A 30 -4.47 -4.12 -3.08
N THR A 31 -4.71 -4.69 -1.91
CA THR A 31 -4.26 -4.13 -0.63
C THR A 31 -2.88 -4.69 -0.26
N ASN A 32 -1.97 -3.79 0.10
CA ASN A 32 -0.68 -4.12 0.70
C ASN A 32 -0.62 -3.58 2.13
N VAL A 33 0.08 -4.29 3.00
CA VAL A 33 0.27 -3.91 4.40
C VAL A 33 1.75 -3.63 4.63
N MET A 34 2.05 -2.48 5.21
CA MET A 34 3.40 -2.06 5.56
C MET A 34 3.46 -1.74 7.05
N PRO A 35 4.59 -1.95 7.73
CA PRO A 35 4.81 -1.40 9.05
C PRO A 35 4.65 0.12 9.02
N ARG A 36 4.07 0.70 10.08
CA ARG A 36 3.74 2.13 10.14
C ARG A 36 4.95 3.05 9.85
N ASP A 37 6.14 2.63 10.29
CA ASP A 37 7.39 3.38 10.10
C ASP A 37 7.96 3.29 8.68
N VAL A 38 7.38 2.44 7.82
CA VAL A 38 7.80 2.25 6.43
C VAL A 38 6.74 2.85 5.50
N ARG A 39 7.05 4.02 4.95
CA ARG A 39 6.20 4.65 3.92
C ARG A 39 6.64 4.25 2.52
N LEU A 40 5.65 3.98 1.68
CA LEU A 40 5.84 3.86 0.24
C LEU A 40 6.17 5.24 -0.34
N MET A 41 7.46 5.44 -0.70
CA MET A 41 7.97 6.60 -1.45
C MET A 41 7.75 6.39 -2.95
#